data_AF-A0A3C1KN91-F1
#
_entry.id   AF-A0A3C1KN91-F1
#
_cell.length_a   1.000
_cell.length_b   1.000
_cell.length_c   1.000
_cell.angle_alpha   90.00
_cell.angle_beta   90.00
_cell.angle_gamma   90.00
#
_symmetry.space_group_name_H-M   'P 1'
#
loop_
_entity.id
_entity.type
_entity.pdbx_description
1 polymer ?
#
loop_
_entity_poly.entity_id
_entity_poly.type
_entity_poly.pdbx_seq_one_letter_code
_entity_poly.pdbx_strand_id
1 'polypeptide(L)'
;MSSLRGQANHALYLGRILLQSWEQAQGAESLPAHLLAQAFGPAVRQHLLRAYGWFLLDLQKPAQLPAEPPACVAALPPTAPGKAQPAELTEFAQLEADGWLAPLLQEPGTETPRRSEGSLAATASGLPDRTELQSIADRLDAAFSRMGDLLDEC
;
A
#
# COMPACT_ATOMS: atom_id res chain seq x y z
N MET A 1 -8.93 -21.80 1.41
CA MET A 1 -9.14 -20.45 0.86
C MET A 1 -8.55 -19.46 1.85
N SER A 2 -7.68 -18.54 1.41
CA SER A 2 -7.11 -17.54 2.32
C SER A 2 -8.17 -16.49 2.68
N SER A 3 -8.35 -16.17 3.96
CA SER A 3 -9.25 -15.11 4.41
C SER A 3 -8.79 -13.74 3.86
N LEU A 4 -9.68 -12.74 3.81
CA LEU A 4 -9.33 -11.38 3.38
C LEU A 4 -8.21 -10.81 4.25
N ARG A 5 -8.31 -10.98 5.57
CA ARG A 5 -7.24 -10.69 6.54
C ARG A 5 -5.93 -11.41 6.21
N GLY A 6 -5.99 -12.69 5.86
CA GLY A 6 -4.81 -13.46 5.43
C GLY A 6 -4.15 -12.90 4.17
N GLN A 7 -4.96 -12.43 3.21
CA GLN A 7 -4.46 -11.79 1.99
C GLN A 7 -3.85 -10.40 2.25
N ALA A 8 -4.47 -9.60 3.13
CA ALA A 8 -3.94 -8.32 3.56
C ALA A 8 -2.57 -8.47 4.24
N ASN A 9 -2.47 -9.37 5.23
CA ASN A 9 -1.24 -9.65 5.95
C ASN A 9 -0.15 -10.22 5.03
N HIS A 10 -0.50 -11.12 4.12
CA HIS A 10 0.47 -11.68 3.17
C HIS A 10 1.04 -10.60 2.25
N ALA A 11 0.20 -9.72 1.70
CA ALA A 11 0.66 -8.63 0.85
C ALA A 11 1.55 -7.64 1.63
N LEU A 12 1.19 -7.31 2.87
CA LEU A 12 2.01 -6.45 3.75
C LEU A 12 3.37 -7.08 4.03
N TYR A 13 3.39 -8.38 4.33
CA TYR A 13 4.62 -9.14 4.58
C TYR A 13 5.57 -9.11 3.37
N LEU A 14 5.06 -9.32 2.16
CA LEU A 14 5.86 -9.20 0.93
C LEU A 14 6.41 -7.78 0.74
N GLY A 15 5.61 -6.75 1.02
CA GLY A 15 6.07 -5.35 1.00
C GLY A 15 7.22 -5.09 1.98
N ARG A 16 7.14 -5.64 3.21
CA ARG A 16 8.19 -5.52 4.23
C ARG A 16 9.48 -6.25 3.85
N ILE A 17 9.40 -7.43 3.23
CA ILE A 17 10.58 -8.12 2.69
C ILE A 17 11.30 -7.21 1.69
N LEU A 18 10.58 -6.59 0.76
CA LEU A 18 11.18 -5.71 -0.24
C LEU A 18 11.79 -4.45 0.39
N LEU A 19 11.15 -3.86 1.41
CA LEU A 19 11.71 -2.75 2.18
C LEU A 19 13.02 -3.12 2.87
N GLN A 20 13.09 -4.30 3.48
CA GLN A 20 14.31 -4.82 4.12
C GLN A 20 15.42 -5.07 3.08
N SER A 21 15.09 -5.68 1.94
CA SER A 21 16.05 -5.89 0.85
C SER A 21 16.56 -4.57 0.26
N TRP A 22 15.70 -3.56 0.16
CA TRP A 22 16.09 -2.23 -0.30
C TRP A 22 17.06 -1.58 0.70
N GLU A 23 16.80 -1.66 2.00
CA GLU A 23 17.71 -1.16 3.04
C GLU A 23 19.09 -1.83 2.96
N GLN A 24 19.13 -3.15 2.81
CA GLN A 24 20.38 -3.90 2.65
C GLN A 24 21.14 -3.46 1.39
N ALA A 25 20.44 -3.27 0.27
CA ALA A 25 21.05 -2.82 -0.98
C ALA A 25 21.60 -1.38 -0.86
N GLN A 26 20.93 -0.51 -0.11
CA GLN A 26 21.43 0.83 0.20
C GLN A 26 22.71 0.77 1.04
N GLY A 27 22.73 -0.04 2.09
CA GLY A 27 23.90 -0.21 2.96
C GLY A 27 25.10 -0.86 2.27
N ALA A 28 24.89 -1.62 1.19
CA ALA A 28 25.96 -2.19 0.39
C ALA A 28 26.65 -1.17 -0.54
N GLU A 29 26.05 0.00 -0.76
CA GLU A 29 26.57 1.12 -1.58
C GLU A 29 27.03 0.72 -3.01
N SER A 30 26.55 -0.41 -3.53
CA SER A 30 26.96 -0.95 -4.83
C SER A 30 26.25 -0.29 -6.01
N LEU A 31 25.11 0.34 -5.75
CA LEU A 31 24.26 1.00 -6.75
C LEU A 31 23.86 2.40 -6.25
N PRO A 32 23.74 3.39 -7.15
CA PRO A 32 23.18 4.68 -6.82
C PRO A 32 21.77 4.59 -6.20
N ALA A 33 21.51 5.36 -5.14
CA ALA A 33 20.25 5.33 -4.40
C ALA A 33 19.00 5.55 -5.27
N HIS A 34 19.10 6.38 -6.31
CA HIS A 34 17.99 6.63 -7.24
C HIS A 34 17.64 5.42 -8.11
N LEU A 35 18.59 4.53 -8.42
CA LEU A 35 18.32 3.27 -9.13
C LEU A 35 17.64 2.26 -8.21
N LEU A 36 18.07 2.21 -6.94
CA LEU A 36 17.40 1.39 -5.93
C LEU A 36 15.95 1.87 -5.71
N ALA A 37 15.72 3.17 -5.62
CA ALA A 37 14.37 3.73 -5.52
C ALA A 37 13.47 3.35 -6.71
N GLN A 38 14.00 3.39 -7.93
CA GLN A 38 13.27 2.97 -9.13
C GLN A 38 12.99 1.46 -9.16
N ALA A 39 13.92 0.64 -8.67
CA ALA A 39 13.79 -0.81 -8.68
C ALA A 39 12.81 -1.32 -7.60
N PHE A 40 12.91 -0.77 -6.39
CA PHE A 40 12.14 -1.25 -5.23
C PHE A 40 10.85 -0.47 -5.00
N GLY A 41 10.84 0.85 -5.20
CA GLY A 41 9.73 1.74 -4.87
C GLY A 41 8.38 1.31 -5.46
N PRO A 42 8.26 1.07 -6.78
CA PRO A 42 7.00 0.65 -7.39
C PRO A 42 6.49 -0.69 -6.85
N ALA A 43 7.39 -1.67 -6.64
CA ALA A 43 7.02 -2.98 -6.14
C ALA A 43 6.53 -2.91 -4.69
N VAL A 44 7.26 -2.19 -3.82
CA VAL A 44 6.84 -1.95 -2.43
C VAL A 44 5.47 -1.28 -2.41
N ARG A 45 5.30 -0.17 -3.13
CA ARG A 45 4.02 0.56 -3.21
C ARG A 45 2.87 -0.35 -3.65
N GLN A 46 3.08 -1.19 -4.67
CA GLN A 46 2.07 -2.14 -5.14
C GLN A 46 1.66 -3.16 -4.06
N HIS A 47 2.62 -3.69 -3.30
CA HIS A 47 2.32 -4.61 -2.20
C HIS A 47 1.54 -3.92 -1.07
N LEU A 48 1.91 -2.69 -0.70
CA LEU A 48 1.20 -1.92 0.31
C LEU A 48 -0.23 -1.56 -0.13
N LEU A 49 -0.44 -1.17 -1.40
CA LEU A 49 -1.77 -0.95 -1.96
C LEU A 49 -2.63 -2.21 -1.94
N ARG A 50 -2.07 -3.36 -2.33
CA ARG A 50 -2.79 -4.65 -2.27
C ARG A 50 -3.16 -5.02 -0.84
N ALA A 51 -2.25 -4.81 0.11
CA ALA A 51 -2.51 -5.07 1.52
C ALA A 51 -3.68 -4.21 2.03
N TYR A 52 -3.62 -2.92 1.75
CA TYR A 52 -4.65 -1.97 2.12
C TYR A 52 -6.01 -2.29 1.49
N GLY A 53 -6.06 -2.60 0.19
CA GLY A 53 -7.29 -2.96 -0.50
C GLY A 53 -7.95 -4.23 0.04
N TRP A 54 -7.17 -5.26 0.37
CA TRP A 54 -7.70 -6.46 1.03
C TRP A 54 -8.26 -6.15 2.43
N PHE A 55 -7.59 -5.27 3.17
CA PHE A 55 -8.06 -4.81 4.46
C PHE A 55 -9.38 -4.02 4.35
N LEU A 56 -9.53 -3.14 3.37
CA LEU A 56 -10.78 -2.43 3.12
C LEU A 56 -11.95 -3.38 2.81
N LEU A 57 -11.69 -4.45 2.05
CA LEU A 57 -12.68 -5.50 1.80
C LEU A 57 -13.04 -6.28 3.08
N ASP A 58 -12.06 -6.54 3.94
CA ASP A 58 -12.28 -7.21 5.23
C ASP A 58 -13.12 -6.35 6.19
N LEU A 59 -12.94 -5.02 6.16
CA LEU A 59 -13.79 -4.06 6.87
C LEU A 59 -15.22 -4.03 6.33
N GLN A 60 -15.36 -3.87 5.01
CA GLN A 60 -16.68 -3.70 4.38
C GLN A 60 -17.51 -4.99 4.36
N LYS A 61 -16.85 -6.15 4.25
CA LYS A 61 -17.47 -7.47 4.09
C LYS A 61 -18.56 -7.46 3.00
N PRO A 62 -18.21 -7.11 1.74
CA PRO A 62 -19.19 -6.98 0.66
C PRO A 62 -19.82 -8.33 0.32
N ALA A 63 -21.00 -8.31 -0.29
CA ALA A 63 -21.73 -9.53 -0.66
C ALA A 63 -21.00 -10.34 -1.74
N GLN A 64 -20.26 -9.66 -2.62
CA GLN A 64 -19.47 -10.28 -3.68
C GLN A 64 -18.06 -9.69 -3.66
N LEU A 65 -17.06 -10.57 -3.66
CA LEU A 65 -15.66 -10.17 -3.68
C LEU A 65 -15.20 -9.88 -5.11
N PRO A 66 -14.50 -8.77 -5.35
CA PRO A 66 -13.84 -8.53 -6.62
C PRO A 66 -12.66 -9.50 -6.83
N ALA A 67 -12.24 -9.66 -8.08
CA ALA A 67 -11.07 -10.49 -8.42
C ALA A 67 -9.75 -9.87 -7.93
N GLU A 68 -9.68 -8.55 -7.89
CA GLU A 68 -8.53 -7.78 -7.42
C GLU A 68 -8.95 -6.83 -6.29
N PRO A 69 -8.06 -6.56 -5.32
CA PRO A 69 -8.37 -5.64 -4.24
C PRO A 69 -8.48 -4.20 -4.76
N PRO A 70 -9.43 -3.40 -4.23
CA PRO A 70 -9.57 -1.99 -4.61
C PRO A 70 -8.36 -1.18 -4.16
N ALA A 71 -8.05 -0.11 -4.89
CA ALA A 71 -6.93 0.77 -4.53
C ALA A 71 -7.27 1.73 -3.38
N CYS A 72 -8.54 2.09 -3.20
CA CYS A 72 -9.01 3.07 -2.22
C CYS A 72 -10.47 2.82 -1.80
N VAL A 73 -10.95 3.55 -0.79
CA VAL A 73 -12.33 3.46 -0.28
C VAL A 73 -13.36 3.77 -1.36
N ALA A 74 -13.10 4.75 -2.22
CA ALA A 74 -14.01 5.12 -3.31
C ALA A 74 -14.15 4.02 -4.39
N ALA A 75 -13.18 3.10 -4.47
CA ALA A 75 -13.19 1.96 -5.40
C ALA A 75 -13.82 0.69 -4.80
N LEU A 76 -14.32 0.74 -3.55
CA LEU A 76 -14.97 -0.40 -2.93
C LEU A 76 -16.27 -0.79 -3.67
N PRO A 77 -16.60 -2.09 -3.74
CA PRO A 77 -17.88 -2.52 -4.26
C PRO A 77 -19.04 -1.99 -3.39
N PRO A 78 -20.28 -1.97 -3.91
CA PRO A 78 -21.44 -1.56 -3.12
C PRO A 78 -21.62 -2.41 -1.87
N THR A 79 -22.06 -1.78 -0.77
CA THR A 79 -22.43 -2.52 0.45
C THR A 79 -23.61 -3.45 0.19
N ALA A 80 -23.64 -4.57 0.90
CA ALA A 80 -24.78 -5.50 0.81
C ALA A 80 -26.09 -4.78 1.18
N PRO A 81 -27.21 -5.04 0.49
CA PRO A 81 -28.48 -4.42 0.81
C PRO A 81 -28.87 -4.68 2.27
N GLY A 82 -29.24 -3.61 2.98
CA GLY A 82 -29.60 -3.66 4.40
C GLY A 82 -28.43 -3.57 5.39
N LYS A 83 -27.18 -3.47 4.93
CA LYS A 83 -26.02 -3.16 5.79
C LYS A 83 -25.62 -1.69 5.68
N ALA A 84 -25.43 -1.04 6.82
CA ALA A 84 -24.79 0.26 6.89
C ALA A 84 -23.28 0.13 6.59
N GLN A 85 -22.69 1.20 6.06
CA GLN A 85 -21.25 1.27 5.85
C GLN A 85 -20.53 1.43 7.21
N PRO A 86 -19.45 0.68 7.48
CA PRO A 86 -18.65 0.85 8.69
C PRO A 86 -18.10 2.29 8.81
N ALA A 87 -18.17 2.87 10.01
CA ALA A 87 -17.70 4.25 10.26
C ALA A 87 -16.18 4.38 10.03
N GLU A 88 -15.45 3.30 10.23
CA GLU A 88 -14.00 3.18 10.01
C GLU A 88 -13.65 3.46 8.55
N LEU A 89 -14.51 3.11 7.58
CA LEU A 89 -14.27 3.45 6.17
C LEU A 89 -14.29 4.95 5.91
N THR A 90 -15.06 5.72 6.70
CA THR A 90 -15.05 7.19 6.62
C THR A 90 -13.73 7.76 7.15
N GLU A 91 -13.19 7.19 8.24
CA GLU A 91 -11.86 7.56 8.75
C GLU A 91 -10.78 7.28 7.71
N PHE A 92 -10.81 6.10 7.09
CA PHE A 92 -9.87 5.75 6.03
C PHE A 92 -10.01 6.66 4.81
N ALA A 93 -11.22 7.01 4.37
CA ALA A 93 -11.41 7.98 3.29
C ALA A 93 -10.78 9.35 3.59
N GLN A 94 -10.82 9.81 4.86
CA GLN A 94 -10.15 11.05 5.25
C GLN A 94 -8.62 10.91 5.24
N LEU A 95 -8.10 9.75 5.66
CA LEU A 95 -6.67 9.45 5.61
C LEU A 95 -6.14 9.34 4.18
N GLU A 96 -6.97 8.86 3.25
CA GLU A 96 -6.69 8.80 1.81
C GLU A 96 -6.58 10.19 1.18
N ALA A 97 -7.42 11.13 1.61
CA ALA A 97 -7.46 12.49 1.07
C ALA A 97 -6.29 13.35 1.58
N ASP A 98 -6.16 13.48 2.89
CA ASP A 98 -5.24 14.45 3.53
C ASP A 98 -4.33 13.83 4.60
N GLY A 99 -4.35 12.50 4.74
CA GLY A 99 -3.60 11.78 5.76
C GLY A 99 -2.35 11.08 5.25
N TRP A 100 -1.84 10.18 6.09
CA TRP A 100 -0.63 9.41 5.81
C TRP A 100 -0.81 8.36 4.69
N LEU A 101 -2.03 8.11 4.22
CA LEU A 101 -2.30 7.23 3.07
C LEU A 101 -2.25 7.97 1.73
N ALA A 102 -2.40 9.29 1.72
CA ALA A 102 -2.41 10.07 0.48
C ALA A 102 -1.17 9.81 -0.42
N PRO A 103 0.08 9.77 0.10
CA PRO A 103 1.26 9.47 -0.73
C PRO A 103 1.22 8.07 -1.36
N LEU A 104 0.57 7.11 -0.70
CA LEU A 104 0.43 5.75 -1.24
C LEU A 104 -0.49 5.73 -2.46
N LEU A 105 -1.55 6.55 -2.44
CA LEU A 105 -2.57 6.59 -3.49
C LEU A 105 -2.21 7.47 -4.68
N GLN A 106 -1.31 8.44 -4.50
CA GLN A 106 -0.83 9.27 -5.61
C GLN A 106 -0.24 8.40 -6.72
N GLU A 107 -0.74 8.57 -7.94
CA GLU A 107 -0.13 7.90 -9.09
C GLU A 107 1.28 8.46 -9.28
N PRO A 108 2.29 7.61 -9.46
CA PRO A 108 3.65 8.08 -9.73
C PRO A 108 3.62 8.97 -10.98
N GLY A 109 4.19 10.16 -10.85
CA GLY A 109 4.17 11.15 -11.92
C GLY A 109 4.70 10.56 -13.23
N THR A 110 3.96 10.78 -14.32
CA THR A 110 4.38 10.53 -15.69
C THR A 110 5.38 11.61 -16.16
N GLU A 111 6.31 12.00 -15.30
CA GLU A 111 7.35 12.95 -15.70
C GLU A 111 8.21 12.33 -16.78
N THR A 112 8.45 13.11 -17.84
CA THR A 112 9.24 12.66 -18.98
C THR A 112 10.64 12.32 -18.48
N PRO A 113 11.09 11.07 -18.63
CA PRO A 113 12.34 10.66 -18.04
C PRO A 113 13.50 11.43 -18.65
N ARG A 114 14.19 12.23 -17.82
CA ARG A 114 15.43 12.89 -18.24
C ARG A 114 16.54 11.85 -18.24
N ARG A 115 16.99 11.47 -19.43
CA ARG A 115 18.16 10.62 -19.61
C ARG A 115 19.42 11.43 -19.29
N SER A 116 20.26 10.93 -18.40
CA SER A 116 21.63 11.42 -18.24
C SER A 116 22.54 10.69 -19.25
N GLU A 117 23.49 11.41 -19.88
CA GLU A 117 24.46 10.79 -20.79
C GLU A 117 25.18 9.63 -20.09
N GLY A 118 25.15 8.44 -20.70
CA GLY A 118 25.76 7.21 -20.15
C GLY A 118 24.84 6.34 -19.28
N SER A 119 23.56 6.70 -19.06
CA SER A 119 22.60 5.86 -18.33
C SER A 119 21.31 5.65 -19.14
N LEU A 120 20.86 4.40 -19.23
CA LEU A 120 19.55 4.04 -19.78
C LEU A 120 18.41 4.27 -18.77
N ALA A 121 18.75 4.57 -17.51
CA ALA A 121 17.77 4.77 -16.45
C ALA A 121 17.09 6.13 -16.57
N ALA A 122 15.80 6.11 -16.27
CA ALA A 122 14.84 7.16 -16.48
C ALA A 122 14.35 7.59 -15.09
N THR A 123 14.76 8.75 -14.56
CA THR A 123 14.33 9.16 -13.21
C THR A 123 12.82 9.39 -13.18
N ALA A 124 12.07 8.48 -12.54
CA ALA A 124 10.68 8.70 -12.20
C ALA A 124 10.62 9.59 -10.94
N SER A 125 10.15 10.82 -11.08
CA SER A 125 9.88 11.71 -9.94
C SER A 125 8.49 11.42 -9.36
N GLY A 126 8.33 11.57 -8.05
CA GLY A 126 7.01 11.50 -7.39
C GLY A 126 6.61 10.15 -6.80
N LEU A 127 7.53 9.19 -6.69
CA LEU A 127 7.34 8.01 -5.83
C LEU A 127 7.73 8.36 -4.39
N PRO A 128 6.99 7.89 -3.37
CA PRO A 128 7.39 8.04 -1.98
C PRO A 128 8.75 7.35 -1.77
N ASP A 129 9.59 7.93 -0.92
CA ASP A 129 10.89 7.35 -0.62
C ASP A 129 10.79 6.09 0.26
N ARG A 130 11.91 5.42 0.51
CA ARG A 130 11.93 4.20 1.35
C ARG A 130 11.37 4.47 2.74
N THR A 131 11.73 5.60 3.34
CA THR A 131 11.35 5.96 4.71
C THR A 131 9.86 6.23 4.81
N GLU A 132 9.30 6.92 3.82
CA GLU A 132 7.86 7.15 3.69
C GLU A 132 7.10 5.82 3.53
N LEU A 133 7.54 4.95 2.61
CA LEU A 133 6.93 3.64 2.40
C LEU A 133 7.05 2.74 3.64
N GLN A 134 8.17 2.83 4.37
CA GLN A 134 8.35 2.13 5.65
C GLN A 134 7.36 2.65 6.70
N SER A 135 7.22 3.97 6.85
CA SER A 135 6.24 4.55 7.79
C SER A 135 4.81 4.15 7.44
N ILE A 136 4.45 4.11 6.15
CA ILE A 136 3.14 3.65 5.71
C ILE A 136 2.95 2.16 6.05
N ALA A 137 3.94 1.31 5.81
CA ALA A 137 3.88 -0.11 6.14
C ALA A 137 3.66 -0.34 7.64
N ASP A 138 4.37 0.39 8.50
CA ASP A 138 4.23 0.27 9.95
C ASP A 138 2.86 0.77 10.46
N ARG A 139 2.32 1.83 9.84
CA ARG A 139 0.97 2.33 10.14
C ARG A 139 -0.13 1.38 9.67
N LEU A 140 0.05 0.71 8.53
CA LEU A 140 -0.85 -0.35 8.06
C LEU A 140 -0.84 -1.53 9.02
N ASP A 141 0.35 -1.98 9.45
CA ASP A 141 0.51 -3.07 10.42
C ASP A 141 -0.27 -2.76 11.72
N ALA A 142 -0.05 -1.56 12.28
CA ALA A 142 -0.75 -1.11 13.47
C ALA A 142 -2.27 -1.03 13.27
N ALA A 143 -2.74 -0.57 12.11
CA ALA A 143 -4.16 -0.54 11.78
C ALA A 143 -4.77 -1.95 11.67
N PHE A 144 -4.04 -2.90 11.08
CA PHE A 144 -4.48 -4.28 10.92
C PHE A 144 -4.55 -5.01 12.27
N SER A 145 -3.56 -4.79 13.14
CA SER A 145 -3.55 -5.33 14.51
C SER A 145 -4.73 -4.80 15.33
N ARG A 146 -4.91 -3.48 15.38
CA ARG A 146 -6.01 -2.85 16.13
C ARG A 146 -7.38 -3.36 15.70
N MET A 147 -7.59 -3.55 14.40
CA MET A 147 -8.85 -4.09 13.89
C MET A 147 -9.04 -5.57 14.24
N GLY A 148 -7.94 -6.32 14.25
CA GLY A 148 -7.92 -7.69 14.70
C GLY A 148 -8.45 -7.85 16.12
N ASP A 149 -7.91 -7.04 17.02
CA ASP A 149 -8.30 -7.07 18.44
C ASP A 149 -9.79 -6.72 18.61
N LEU A 150 -10.29 -5.71 17.88
CA LEU A 150 -11.71 -5.32 17.92
C LEU A 150 -12.67 -6.41 17.41
N LEU A 151 -12.25 -7.19 16.41
CA LEU A 151 -13.05 -8.27 15.82
C LEU A 151 -13.02 -9.56 16.65
N ASP A 152 -11.92 -9.81 17.38
CA ASP A 152 -11.76 -10.98 18.23
C ASP A 152 -12.43 -10.80 19.62
N GLU A 153 -12.72 -9.55 20.02
CA GLU A 153 -13.41 -9.20 21.28
C GLU A 153 -14.96 -9.18 21.19
N CYS A 154 -15.55 -9.46 20.02
CA CYS A 154 -17.01 -9.50 19.79
C CYS A 154 -17.53 -10.91 19.50
#